data_AF-A0A0R1WH31-F1
#
_entry.id   AF-A0A0R1WH31-F1
#
_cell.length_a   1.000
_cell.length_b   1.000
_cell.length_c   1.000
_cell.angle_alpha   90.00
_cell.angle_beta   90.00
_cell.angle_gamma   90.00
#
_symmetry.space_group_name_H-M   'P 1'
#
loop_
_entity.id
_entity.type
_entity.pdbx_description
1 polymer ?
#
loop_
_entity_poly.entity_id
_entity_poly.type
_entity_poly.pdbx_seq_one_letter_code
_entity_poly.pdbx_strand_id
1 'polypeptide(L)'
;MYFSPSFLQNTLYIVAAVLIIFMIAVITYKIKHNIKLWDRTLTLAVIVLVNTLYSILGGFIDLPYELSSVVTGGLSLVAFGYIVVIIWDLHKQHKTDNKTD
;
A
#
# COMPACT_ATOMS: atom_id res chain seq x y z
N MET A 1 -6.87 -4.11 -25.67
CA MET A 1 -7.42 -5.43 -25.29
C MET A 1 -7.71 -5.40 -23.80
N TYR A 2 -8.96 -5.65 -23.39
CA TYR A 2 -9.24 -5.92 -21.99
C TYR A 2 -8.72 -7.33 -21.68
N PHE A 3 -7.86 -7.44 -20.67
CA PHE A 3 -7.43 -8.73 -20.15
C PHE A 3 -8.66 -9.52 -19.67
N SER A 4 -8.63 -10.85 -19.80
CA SER A 4 -9.73 -11.66 -19.30
C SER A 4 -9.86 -11.49 -17.77
N PRO A 5 -11.09 -11.54 -17.21
CA PRO A 5 -11.28 -11.48 -15.76
C PRO A 5 -10.47 -12.53 -15.00
N SER A 6 -10.31 -13.72 -15.60
CA SER A 6 -9.47 -14.80 -15.07
C SER A 6 -7.98 -14.46 -15.05
N PHE A 7 -7.47 -13.76 -16.07
CA PHE A 7 -6.09 -13.30 -16.10
C PHE A 7 -5.84 -12.25 -15.02
N LEU A 8 -6.76 -11.28 -14.88
CA LEU A 8 -6.67 -10.26 -13.83
C LEU A 8 -6.61 -10.88 -12.44
N GLN A 9 -7.54 -11.78 -12.10
CA GLN A 9 -7.53 -12.47 -10.81
C GLN A 9 -6.21 -13.23 -10.58
N ASN A 10 -5.74 -13.98 -11.57
CA ASN A 10 -4.50 -14.73 -11.45
C ASN A 10 -3.29 -13.84 -11.17
N THR A 11 -3.19 -12.71 -11.86
CA THR A 11 -2.16 -11.70 -11.59
C THR A 11 -2.29 -11.12 -10.17
N LEU A 12 -3.51 -10.82 -9.72
CA LEU A 12 -3.73 -10.31 -8.36
C LEU A 12 -3.29 -11.30 -7.27
N TYR A 13 -3.51 -12.61 -7.44
CA TYR A 13 -3.02 -13.62 -6.49
C TYR A 13 -1.50 -13.63 -6.40
N ILE A 14 -0.82 -13.57 -7.55
CA ILE A 14 0.65 -13.54 -7.61
C ILE A 14 1.16 -12.26 -6.91
N VAL A 15 0.56 -11.11 -7.21
CA VAL A 15 0.92 -9.83 -6.59
C VAL A 15 0.71 -9.88 -5.07
N ALA A 16 -0.41 -10.43 -4.60
CA ALA A 16 -0.69 -10.59 -3.18
C ALA A 16 0.35 -11.49 -2.49
N ALA A 17 0.71 -12.62 -3.10
CA ALA A 17 1.72 -13.54 -2.56
C ALA A 17 3.09 -12.86 -2.42
N VAL A 18 3.52 -12.12 -3.45
CA VAL A 18 4.79 -11.38 -3.42
C VAL A 18 4.78 -10.29 -2.35
N LEU A 19 3.68 -9.54 -2.23
CA LEU A 19 3.51 -8.50 -1.20
C LEU A 19 3.60 -9.06 0.22
N ILE A 20 2.98 -10.20 0.47
CA ILE A 20 3.02 -10.87 1.78
C ILE A 20 4.45 -11.30 2.11
N ILE A 21 5.14 -11.97 1.19
CA ILE A 21 6.54 -12.40 1.39
C ILE A 21 7.44 -11.19 1.66
N PHE A 22 7.29 -10.12 0.87
CA PHE A 22 8.05 -8.90 1.04
C PHE A 22 7.82 -8.26 2.40
N MET A 23 6.56 -8.17 2.86
CA MET A 23 6.25 -7.63 4.18
C MET A 23 6.83 -8.48 5.31
N ILE A 24 6.75 -9.81 5.23
CA ILE A 24 7.36 -10.70 6.23
C ILE A 24 8.87 -10.46 6.30
N ALA A 25 9.54 -10.35 5.16
CA ALA A 25 10.98 -10.07 5.12
C ALA A 25 11.33 -8.71 5.75
N VAL A 26 10.58 -7.65 5.41
CA VAL A 26 10.77 -6.30 5.97
C VAL A 26 10.51 -6.27 7.47
N ILE A 27 9.45 -6.91 7.94
CA ILE A 27 9.12 -7.01 9.37
C ILE A 27 10.24 -7.75 10.10
N THR A 28 10.68 -8.90 9.59
CA THR A 28 11.76 -9.69 10.19
C THR A 28 13.07 -8.90 10.25
N TYR A 29 13.40 -8.17 9.19
CA TYR A 29 14.55 -7.28 9.16
C TYR A 29 14.45 -6.19 10.23
N LYS A 30 13.30 -5.52 10.34
CA LYS A 30 13.08 -4.46 11.33
C LYS A 30 13.15 -4.97 12.76
N ILE A 31 12.59 -6.14 13.04
CA ILE A 31 12.69 -6.81 14.35
C ILE A 31 14.16 -7.06 14.69
N LYS A 32 14.92 -7.64 13.75
CA LYS A 32 16.34 -7.97 13.95
C LYS A 32 17.21 -6.74 14.22
N HIS A 33 16.91 -5.63 13.57
CA HIS A 33 17.68 -4.38 13.69
C HIS A 33 17.11 -3.40 14.73
N ASN A 34 16.10 -3.80 15.52
CA ASN A 34 15.45 -2.95 16.52
C ASN A 34 14.90 -1.63 15.93
N ILE A 35 14.50 -1.67 14.66
CA ILE A 35 13.92 -0.53 13.95
C ILE A 35 12.41 -0.51 14.22
N LYS A 36 11.82 0.69 14.31
CA LYS A 36 10.37 0.85 14.48
C LYS A 36 9.61 0.03 13.42
N LEU A 37 8.78 -0.90 13.90
CA LEU A 37 7.98 -1.80 13.06
C LEU A 37 6.97 -1.02 12.23
N TRP A 38 6.24 -0.12 12.89
CA TRP A 38 5.20 0.68 12.28
C TRP A 38 5.73 2.03 11.79
N ASP A 39 6.05 2.09 10.51
CA ASP A 39 6.43 3.32 9.80
C ASP A 39 5.52 3.61 8.61
N ARG A 40 5.77 4.73 7.95
CA ARG A 40 5.00 5.17 6.78
C ARG A 40 5.00 4.09 5.68
N THR A 41 6.16 3.47 5.45
CA THR A 41 6.36 2.43 4.43
C THR A 41 5.57 1.17 4.72
N LEU A 42 5.60 0.66 5.97
CA LEU A 42 4.80 -0.50 6.37
C LEU A 42 3.30 -0.19 6.28
N THR A 43 2.89 1.02 6.65
CA THR A 43 1.47 1.42 6.57
C THR A 43 0.98 1.44 5.12
N LEU A 44 1.76 2.00 4.20
CA LEU A 44 1.47 1.99 2.77
C LEU A 44 1.40 0.56 2.20
N ALA A 45 2.34 -0.30 2.58
CA ALA A 45 2.35 -1.71 2.14
C ALA A 45 1.10 -2.46 2.63
N VAL A 46 0.66 -2.21 3.87
CA VAL A 46 -0.57 -2.78 4.43
C VAL A 46 -1.81 -2.28 3.68
N ILE A 47 -1.91 -0.97 3.41
CA ILE A 47 -3.02 -0.39 2.62
C ILE A 47 -3.12 -1.06 1.25
N VAL A 48 -2.00 -1.22 0.56
CA VAL A 48 -1.93 -1.87 -0.76
C VAL A 48 -2.33 -3.35 -0.67
N LEU A 49 -1.90 -4.07 0.37
CA LEU A 49 -2.31 -5.46 0.57
C LEU A 49 -3.80 -5.57 0.83
N VAL A 50 -4.37 -4.74 1.70
CA VAL A 50 -5.81 -4.74 1.98
C VAL A 50 -6.61 -4.45 0.70
N ASN A 51 -6.16 -3.50 -0.13
CA ASN A 51 -6.81 -3.22 -1.41
C ASN A 51 -6.73 -4.40 -2.39
N THR A 52 -5.57 -5.08 -2.43
CA THR A 52 -5.37 -6.26 -3.28
C THR A 52 -6.27 -7.41 -2.82
N LEU A 53 -6.34 -7.66 -1.51
CA LEU A 53 -7.22 -8.68 -0.93
C LEU A 53 -8.71 -8.36 -1.17
N TYR A 54 -9.10 -7.09 -1.05
CA TYR A 54 -10.45 -6.64 -1.35
C TYR A 54 -10.82 -6.88 -2.83
N SER A 55 -9.90 -6.55 -3.74
CA SER A 55 -10.08 -6.78 -5.18
C SER A 55 -10.16 -8.27 -5.53
N ILE A 56 -9.41 -9.12 -4.82
CA ILE A 56 -9.52 -10.57 -4.92
C ILE A 56 -10.91 -11.04 -4.44
N LEU A 57 -11.37 -10.55 -3.29
CA LEU A 57 -12.69 -10.91 -2.75
C LEU A 57 -13.85 -10.52 -3.68
N GLY A 58 -13.76 -9.33 -4.32
CA GLY A 58 -14.73 -8.88 -5.32
C GLY A 58 -14.77 -9.75 -6.58
N GLY A 59 -13.76 -10.60 -6.79
CA GLY A 59 -13.75 -11.62 -7.83
C GLY A 59 -14.55 -12.89 -7.49
N PHE A 60 -14.90 -13.10 -6.21
CA PHE A 60 -15.64 -14.28 -5.73
C PHE A 60 -17.06 -13.95 -5.29
N ILE A 61 -17.28 -12.74 -4.78
CA ILE A 61 -18.56 -12.28 -4.23
C ILE A 61 -18.86 -10.92 -4.84
N ASP A 62 -20.09 -10.73 -5.32
CA ASP A 62 -20.61 -9.41 -5.69
C ASP A 62 -20.76 -8.57 -4.42
N LEU A 63 -19.66 -7.91 -4.03
CA LEU A 63 -19.65 -6.99 -2.91
C LEU A 63 -20.51 -5.77 -3.24
N PRO A 64 -21.37 -5.31 -2.31
CA PRO A 64 -22.22 -4.15 -2.55
C PRO A 64 -21.35 -2.95 -2.93
N TYR A 65 -21.78 -2.23 -3.97
CA TYR A 65 -21.05 -1.12 -4.56
C TYR A 65 -20.65 -0.06 -3.52
N GLU A 66 -21.50 0.20 -2.53
CA GLU A 66 -21.23 1.13 -1.42
C GLU A 66 -20.00 0.73 -0.61
N LEU A 67 -19.84 -0.56 -0.34
CA LEU A 67 -18.73 -1.11 0.45
C LEU A 67 -17.43 -1.07 -0.35
N SER A 68 -17.52 -1.33 -1.66
CA SER A 68 -16.40 -1.18 -2.60
C SER A 68 -15.93 0.27 -2.72
N SER A 69 -16.88 1.19 -2.87
CA SER A 69 -16.61 2.62 -2.98
C SER A 69 -15.96 3.17 -1.70
N VAL A 70 -16.45 2.78 -0.52
CA VAL A 70 -15.89 3.21 0.77
C VAL A 70 -14.49 2.64 0.99
N VAL A 71 -14.26 1.35 0.71
CA VAL A 71 -12.96 0.72 0.91
C VAL A 71 -11.93 1.27 -0.07
N THR A 72 -12.23 1.29 -1.37
CA THR A 72 -11.29 1.79 -2.38
C THR A 72 -11.09 3.30 -2.26
N GLY A 73 -12.16 4.07 -2.01
CA GLY A 73 -12.10 5.51 -1.79
C GLY A 73 -11.36 5.89 -0.51
N GLY A 74 -11.63 5.19 0.59
CA GLY A 74 -10.94 5.38 1.87
C GLY A 74 -9.45 5.03 1.79
N LEU A 75 -9.10 3.89 1.20
CA LEU A 75 -7.70 3.49 1.01
C LEU A 75 -6.96 4.48 0.10
N SER A 76 -7.63 4.99 -0.94
CA SER A 76 -7.07 6.03 -1.83
C SER A 76 -6.83 7.35 -1.08
N LEU A 77 -7.74 7.77 -0.21
CA LEU A 77 -7.58 8.97 0.62
C LEU A 77 -6.40 8.84 1.58
N VAL A 78 -6.23 7.68 2.21
CA VAL A 78 -5.09 7.41 3.11
C VAL A 78 -3.77 7.42 2.33
N ALA A 79 -3.73 6.77 1.16
CA ALA A 79 -2.55 6.81 0.29
C ALA A 79 -2.21 8.25 -0.14
N PHE A 80 -3.22 9.05 -0.50
CA PHE A 80 -3.05 10.44 -0.86
C PHE A 80 -2.51 11.29 0.31
N GLY A 81 -3.03 11.09 1.52
CA GLY A 81 -2.53 11.73 2.73
C GLY A 81 -1.04 11.43 2.97
N TYR A 82 -0.61 10.19 2.74
CA TYR A 82 0.81 9.83 2.83
C TYR A 82 1.68 10.50 1.77
N ILE A 83 1.21 10.60 0.52
CA ILE A 83 1.94 11.32 -0.55
C ILE A 83 2.15 12.78 -0.15
N VAL A 84 1.11 13.47 0.33
CA VAL A 84 1.20 14.87 0.80
C VAL A 84 2.23 15.00 1.92
N VAL A 85 2.19 14.09 2.89
CA VAL A 85 3.16 14.07 4.00
C VAL A 85 4.59 13.84 3.51
N ILE A 86 4.80 12.94 2.54
CA ILE A 86 6.12 12.68 1.95
C ILE A 86 6.65 13.93 1.22
N ILE A 87 5.82 14.56 0.39
CA ILE A 87 6.18 15.79 -0.34
C ILE A 87 6.52 16.91 0.64
N TRP A 88 5.73 17.07 1.70
CA TRP A 88 5.98 18.05 2.74
C TRP A 88 7.33 17.83 3.44
N ASP A 89 7.65 16.59 3.77
CA ASP A 89 8.90 16.21 4.42
C ASP A 89 10.11 16.47 3.51
N LEU A 90 10.01 16.12 2.22
CA LEU A 90 11.03 16.42 1.21
C LEU A 90 11.26 17.92 1.05
N HIS A 91 10.18 18.71 1.00
CA HIS A 91 10.28 20.16 0.91
C HIS A 91 10.91 20.79 2.17
N LYS A 92 10.68 20.19 3.35
CA LYS A 92 11.31 20.61 4.61
C LYS A 92 12.81 20.27 4.64
N GLN A 93 13.19 19.08 4.17
CA GLN A 93 14.60 18.66 4.10
C GLN A 93 15.41 19.55 3.15
N HIS A 94 14.86 19.87 1.97
CA HIS A 94 15.50 20.79 1.01
C HIS A 94 15.73 22.21 1.57
N LYS A 95 14.89 22.69 2.49
CA LYS A 95 15.09 23.98 3.16
C LYS A 95 16.16 23.95 4.26
N THR A 96 16.54 22.77 4.73
CA THR A 96 17.53 22.60 5.80
C THR A 96 18.94 22.46 5.22
N ASP A 97 19.10 21.76 4.09
CA ASP A 97 20.38 21.70 3.37
C ASP A 97 20.82 23.08 2.86
N ASN A 98 19.90 23.88 2.31
CA ASN A 98 20.19 25.25 1.84
C ASN A 98 20.50 26.29 2.94
N LYS A 99 20.64 25.90 4.20
CA LYS A 99 21.04 26.78 5.32
C LYS A 99 22.44 26.50 5.84
N THR A 100 23.16 25.55 5.25
CA THR A 100 24.49 25.11 5.71
C THR A 100 25.63 25.49 4.76
N ASP A 101 25.36 26.35 3.78
CA ASP A 101 26.36 27.02 2.93
C ASP A 101 26.47 28.50 3.28
#